data_AF-A0A3D0Z1W7-F1
#
_entry.id   AF-A0A3D0Z1W7-F1
#
_cell.length_a   1.000
_cell.length_b   1.000
_cell.length_c   1.000
_cell.angle_alpha   90.00
_cell.angle_beta   90.00
_cell.angle_gamma   90.00
#
_symmetry.space_group_name_H-M   'P 1'
#
loop_
_entity.id
_entity.type
_entity.pdbx_description
1 polymer ?
#
loop_
_entity_poly.entity_id
_entity_poly.type
_entity_poly.pdbx_seq_one_letter_code
_entity_poly.pdbx_strand_id
1 'polypeptide(L)'
;MQGGKVSMAYKHFLGYEKGPDSKPQIVESEAKTVRRIYELFLSGSTYREIAARLTAEGVPTPSGKSVWHTSAAKSILQNEKYSGNAILQKKYTVDFLTKKQKINEGEVPQYYVENSHPAIIPPATFELVQDEIRRREQLGHNVRSKLFTGRVICGECGGFYGPKVWNSGSKYRSVVWRCNGRYRQRGVAGCRTPHLTEEGLKAAFVRAWAALVADRDRYISGCETELASLVDTAAFDKQTATLTAECAEAAALVEECIAANAASALNQAEYQMRYDALVARYDSAKIQLDLLKRDKLERMAHKEKIHRFADILRGAESAPDEFDEKLWREVVETMTVHSRGDVTVKFCGGMEILADSMDFTVYR
;
A
#
# COMPACT_ATOMS: atom_id res chain seq x y z
N MET A 1 15.09 10.71 -27.47
CA MET A 1 13.61 10.73 -27.56
C MET A 1 13.10 11.66 -26.48
N GLN A 2 12.85 12.94 -26.82
CA GLN A 2 12.56 14.05 -25.89
C GLN A 2 11.07 14.42 -25.80
N GLY A 3 10.18 13.83 -26.62
CA GLY A 3 8.75 13.95 -26.38
C GLY A 3 8.37 12.98 -25.27
N GLY A 4 7.81 13.45 -24.16
CA GLY A 4 7.36 12.68 -22.99
C GLY A 4 6.25 11.65 -23.24
N LYS A 5 6.33 10.92 -24.37
CA LYS A 5 5.44 9.84 -24.76
C LYS A 5 5.68 8.66 -23.82
N VAL A 6 4.69 8.40 -22.97
CA VAL A 6 4.66 7.20 -22.14
C VAL A 6 4.59 5.97 -23.06
N SER A 7 5.59 5.10 -22.95
CA SER A 7 5.65 3.86 -23.71
C SER A 7 5.14 2.68 -22.87
N MET A 8 4.28 1.86 -23.44
CA MET A 8 3.79 0.60 -22.85
C MET A 8 4.05 -0.55 -23.81
N ALA A 9 4.49 -1.68 -23.26
CA ALA A 9 4.63 -2.92 -24.01
C ALA A 9 3.27 -3.63 -24.06
N TYR A 10 2.32 -3.12 -24.84
CA TYR A 10 0.91 -3.56 -24.86
C TYR A 10 0.74 -5.10 -24.98
N LYS A 11 1.62 -5.79 -25.71
CA LYS A 11 1.60 -7.26 -25.83
C LYS A 11 1.80 -8.01 -24.50
N HIS A 12 2.38 -7.35 -23.50
CA HIS A 12 2.71 -7.92 -22.19
C HIS A 12 2.17 -7.06 -21.04
N PHE A 13 1.24 -6.15 -21.33
CA PHE A 13 0.68 -5.21 -20.37
C PHE A 13 -0.83 -5.39 -20.33
N LEU A 14 -1.33 -5.90 -19.20
CA LEU A 14 -2.74 -6.23 -19.03
C LEU A 14 -3.56 -4.95 -18.83
N GLY A 15 -4.75 -4.88 -19.43
CA GLY A 15 -5.71 -3.80 -19.19
C GLY A 15 -5.61 -2.61 -20.14
N TYR A 16 -4.60 -2.56 -21.01
CA TYR A 16 -4.46 -1.48 -21.98
C TYR A 16 -4.14 -1.98 -23.38
N GLU A 17 -4.70 -1.31 -24.36
CA GLU A 17 -4.35 -1.42 -25.78
C GLU A 17 -3.89 -0.09 -26.36
N LYS A 18 -3.31 -0.16 -27.55
CA LYS A 18 -2.90 1.04 -28.29
C LYS A 18 -4.13 1.64 -28.98
N GLY A 19 -4.63 2.76 -28.46
CA GLY A 19 -5.76 3.48 -29.05
C GLY A 19 -5.40 4.20 -30.36
N PRO A 20 -6.40 4.83 -31.02
CA PRO A 20 -6.26 5.46 -32.34
C PRO A 20 -5.14 6.51 -32.42
N ASP A 21 -4.94 7.29 -31.35
CA ASP A 21 -3.92 8.34 -31.27
C ASP A 21 -2.54 7.84 -30.82
N SER A 22 -2.31 6.52 -30.81
CA SER A 22 -1.18 5.88 -30.13
C SER A 22 -1.12 6.11 -28.61
N LYS A 23 -2.23 6.58 -28.01
CA LYS A 23 -2.39 6.74 -26.56
C LYS A 23 -2.92 5.44 -25.94
N PRO A 24 -2.61 5.16 -24.65
CA PRO A 24 -3.16 3.99 -23.96
C PRO A 24 -4.68 4.11 -23.83
N GLN A 25 -5.41 3.05 -24.20
CA GLN A 25 -6.85 2.92 -24.04
C GLN A 25 -7.15 1.70 -23.15
N ILE A 26 -8.09 1.82 -22.22
CA ILE A 26 -8.43 0.75 -21.28
C ILE A 26 -9.22 -0.34 -22.00
N VAL A 27 -8.78 -1.59 -21.82
CA VAL A 27 -9.53 -2.80 -22.20
C VAL A 27 -10.26 -3.30 -20.96
N GLU A 28 -11.56 -3.03 -20.86
CA GLU A 28 -12.32 -3.23 -19.61
C GLU A 28 -12.35 -4.69 -19.15
N SER A 29 -12.35 -5.67 -20.07
CA SER A 29 -12.30 -7.09 -19.71
C SER A 29 -11.02 -7.47 -18.95
N GLU A 30 -9.88 -6.95 -19.39
CA GLU A 30 -8.58 -7.15 -18.74
C GLU A 30 -8.41 -6.25 -17.50
N ALA A 31 -8.94 -5.02 -17.55
CA ALA A 31 -8.92 -4.08 -16.43
C ALA A 31 -9.65 -4.62 -15.20
N LYS A 32 -10.74 -5.39 -15.39
CA LYS A 32 -11.41 -6.13 -14.30
C LYS A 32 -10.47 -7.08 -13.58
N THR A 33 -9.61 -7.80 -14.30
CA THR A 33 -8.59 -8.68 -13.69
C THR A 33 -7.59 -7.87 -12.88
N VAL A 34 -7.14 -6.72 -13.40
CA VAL A 34 -6.25 -5.81 -12.67
C VAL A 34 -6.91 -5.31 -11.38
N ARG A 35 -8.14 -4.75 -11.45
CA ARG A 35 -8.89 -4.29 -10.27
C ARG A 35 -9.03 -5.40 -9.23
N ARG A 36 -9.37 -6.61 -9.67
CA ARG A 36 -9.46 -7.79 -8.81
C ARG A 36 -8.13 -8.17 -8.16
N ILE A 37 -7.00 -8.06 -8.85
CA ILE A 37 -5.67 -8.30 -8.26
C ILE A 37 -5.41 -7.32 -7.11
N TYR A 38 -5.72 -6.03 -7.31
CA TYR A 38 -5.60 -5.00 -6.27
C TYR A 38 -6.51 -5.28 -5.08
N GLU A 39 -7.78 -5.59 -5.33
CA GLU A 39 -8.75 -5.97 -4.30
C GLU A 39 -8.29 -7.17 -3.49
N LEU A 40 -7.86 -8.26 -4.15
CA LEU A 40 -7.37 -9.47 -3.47
C LEU A 40 -6.15 -9.20 -2.60
N PHE A 41 -5.26 -8.31 -3.05
CA PHE A 41 -4.06 -7.97 -2.29
C PHE A 41 -4.39 -7.14 -1.05
N LEU A 42 -5.25 -6.12 -1.21
CA LEU A 42 -5.74 -5.27 -0.11
C LEU A 42 -6.60 -6.06 0.87
N SER A 43 -7.34 -7.05 0.38
CA SER A 43 -8.04 -8.04 1.21
C SER A 43 -7.07 -9.04 1.84
N GLY A 44 -5.75 -8.82 1.84
CA GLY A 44 -4.78 -9.61 2.59
C GLY A 44 -4.19 -10.83 1.88
N SER A 45 -4.53 -11.10 0.62
CA SER A 45 -3.91 -12.20 -0.13
C SER A 45 -2.45 -11.90 -0.43
N THR A 46 -1.59 -12.92 -0.38
CA THR A 46 -0.20 -12.84 -0.82
C THR A 46 -0.09 -12.91 -2.34
N TYR A 47 1.02 -12.44 -2.90
CA TYR A 47 1.31 -12.58 -4.33
C TYR A 47 1.16 -14.02 -4.83
N ARG A 48 1.52 -15.01 -3.99
CA ARG A 48 1.43 -16.43 -4.32
C ARG A 48 -0.01 -16.91 -4.37
N GLU A 49 -0.83 -16.53 -3.39
CA GLU A 49 -2.25 -16.88 -3.35
C GLU A 49 -3.01 -16.25 -4.52
N ILE A 50 -2.71 -14.99 -4.85
CA ILE A 50 -3.28 -14.32 -6.03
C ILE A 50 -2.93 -15.08 -7.30
N ALA A 51 -1.64 -15.39 -7.50
CA ALA A 51 -1.19 -16.15 -8.68
C ALA A 51 -1.83 -17.55 -8.75
N ALA A 52 -1.89 -18.27 -7.63
CA ALA A 52 -2.51 -19.60 -7.57
C ALA A 52 -4.02 -19.52 -7.90
N ARG A 53 -4.73 -18.53 -7.35
CA ARG A 53 -6.16 -18.31 -7.60
C ARG A 53 -6.45 -18.03 -9.08
N LEU A 54 -5.73 -17.08 -9.68
CA LEU A 54 -5.90 -16.74 -11.09
C LEU A 54 -5.57 -17.91 -12.02
N THR A 55 -4.55 -18.72 -11.67
CA THR A 55 -4.20 -19.94 -12.41
C THR A 55 -5.32 -20.98 -12.33
N ALA A 56 -5.85 -21.22 -11.12
CA ALA A 56 -6.91 -22.21 -10.90
C ALA A 56 -8.21 -21.85 -11.64
N GLU A 57 -8.48 -20.56 -11.80
CA GLU A 57 -9.65 -20.04 -12.51
C GLU A 57 -9.44 -19.92 -14.03
N GLY A 58 -8.26 -20.28 -14.54
CA GLY A 58 -7.96 -20.25 -15.97
C GLY A 58 -7.82 -18.84 -16.56
N VAL A 59 -7.58 -17.83 -15.72
CA VAL A 59 -7.37 -16.45 -16.20
C VAL A 59 -6.01 -16.37 -16.90
N PRO A 60 -5.93 -15.92 -18.17
CA PRO A 60 -4.65 -15.81 -18.87
C PRO A 60 -3.78 -14.71 -18.26
N THR A 61 -2.46 -14.95 -18.24
CA THR A 61 -1.45 -13.93 -17.86
C THR A 61 -1.36 -12.81 -18.90
N PRO A 62 -0.70 -11.67 -18.60
CA PRO A 62 -0.49 -10.60 -19.58
C PRO A 62 0.24 -11.04 -20.87
N SER A 63 0.96 -12.18 -20.82
CA SER A 63 1.65 -12.77 -21.97
C SER A 63 0.86 -13.93 -22.62
N GLY A 64 -0.41 -14.14 -22.25
CA GLY A 64 -1.27 -15.20 -22.78
C GLY A 64 -0.98 -16.61 -22.24
N LYS A 65 -0.15 -16.76 -21.21
CA LYS A 65 0.13 -18.07 -20.57
C LYS A 65 -0.97 -18.44 -19.58
N SER A 66 -1.18 -19.74 -19.38
CA SER A 66 -2.17 -20.30 -18.43
C SER A 66 -1.73 -20.28 -16.97
N VAL A 67 -0.43 -20.17 -16.69
CA VAL A 67 0.12 -20.23 -15.33
C VAL A 67 0.60 -18.85 -14.89
N TRP A 68 0.04 -18.35 -13.78
CA TRP A 68 0.51 -17.13 -13.13
C TRP A 68 1.67 -17.42 -12.20
N HIS A 69 2.72 -16.60 -12.33
CA HIS A 69 3.83 -16.59 -11.39
C HIS A 69 3.68 -15.45 -10.38
N THR A 70 4.24 -15.65 -9.19
CA THR A 70 4.28 -14.67 -8.09
C THR A 70 4.83 -13.31 -8.54
N SER A 71 5.84 -13.32 -9.42
CA SER A 71 6.46 -12.11 -9.97
C SER A 71 5.52 -11.31 -10.88
N ALA A 72 4.61 -11.97 -11.60
CA ALA A 72 3.62 -11.30 -12.44
C ALA A 72 2.62 -10.51 -11.59
N ALA A 73 2.06 -11.14 -10.55
CA ALA A 73 1.16 -10.47 -9.62
C ALA A 73 1.85 -9.29 -8.91
N LYS A 74 3.10 -9.51 -8.42
CA LYS A 74 3.91 -8.43 -7.81
C LYS A 74 4.16 -7.28 -8.78
N SER A 75 4.55 -7.58 -10.02
CA SER A 75 4.82 -6.56 -11.04
C SER A 75 3.59 -5.75 -11.41
N ILE A 76 2.39 -6.32 -11.35
CA ILE A 76 1.15 -5.57 -11.59
C ILE A 76 0.92 -4.59 -10.44
N LEU A 77 0.96 -5.08 -9.19
CA LEU A 77 0.70 -4.27 -7.99
C LEU A 77 1.67 -3.10 -7.80
N GLN A 78 2.92 -3.21 -8.28
CA GLN A 78 3.95 -2.18 -8.12
C GLN A 78 4.06 -1.19 -9.28
N ASN A 79 3.33 -1.39 -10.37
CA ASN A 79 3.52 -0.60 -11.59
C ASN A 79 2.62 0.65 -11.58
N GLU A 80 3.25 1.81 -11.50
CA GLU A 80 2.60 3.12 -11.41
C GLU A 80 1.67 3.43 -12.60
N LYS A 81 1.86 2.73 -13.73
CA LYS A 81 0.99 2.87 -14.90
C LYS A 81 -0.45 2.41 -14.65
N TYR A 82 -0.68 1.52 -13.68
CA TYR A 82 -2.07 1.19 -13.34
C TYR A 82 -2.81 2.34 -12.67
N SER A 83 -2.10 3.31 -12.08
CA SER A 83 -2.66 4.55 -11.52
C SER A 83 -2.66 5.75 -12.47
N GLY A 84 -2.38 5.54 -13.76
CA GLY A 84 -2.34 6.62 -14.76
C GLY A 84 -1.04 7.42 -14.76
N ASN A 85 -0.08 7.06 -13.89
CA ASN A 85 1.20 7.75 -13.75
C ASN A 85 2.30 7.02 -14.55
N ALA A 86 3.41 7.69 -14.83
CA ALA A 86 4.53 7.07 -15.51
C ALA A 86 5.86 7.66 -15.06
N ILE A 87 6.83 6.79 -14.74
CA ILE A 87 8.23 7.21 -14.60
C ILE A 87 8.94 6.98 -15.93
N LEU A 88 9.46 8.05 -16.51
CA LEU A 88 10.31 8.03 -17.71
C LEU A 88 11.78 7.86 -17.31
N GLN A 89 12.56 7.28 -18.22
CA GLN A 89 14.00 7.04 -18.03
C GLN A 89 14.38 6.13 -16.84
N LYS A 90 13.54 5.14 -16.49
CA LYS A 90 13.91 4.07 -15.55
C LYS A 90 15.17 3.29 -15.96
N LYS A 91 15.49 3.31 -17.25
CA LYS A 91 16.69 2.72 -17.85
C LYS A 91 17.27 3.69 -18.86
N TYR A 92 18.59 3.71 -18.98
CA TYR A 92 19.29 4.50 -19.98
C TYR A 92 20.30 3.62 -20.73
N THR A 93 20.66 4.05 -21.94
CA THR A 93 21.64 3.36 -22.77
C THR A 93 23.04 3.84 -22.37
N VAL A 94 23.87 2.94 -21.85
CA VAL A 94 25.24 3.25 -21.40
C VAL A 94 26.18 3.37 -22.60
N ASP A 95 25.96 2.52 -23.60
CA ASP A 95 26.77 2.46 -24.81
C ASP A 95 25.84 2.35 -26.02
N PHE A 96 25.94 3.35 -26.90
CA PHE A 96 25.10 3.49 -28.08
C PHE A 96 25.43 2.46 -29.18
N LEU A 97 26.67 1.96 -29.23
CA LEU A 97 27.11 0.95 -30.21
C LEU A 97 26.55 -0.42 -29.83
N THR A 98 26.66 -0.80 -28.55
CA THR A 98 26.18 -2.10 -28.06
C THR A 98 24.70 -2.09 -27.66
N LYS A 99 24.06 -0.91 -27.63
CA LYS A 99 22.68 -0.68 -27.13
C LYS A 99 22.46 -1.24 -25.73
N LYS A 100 23.52 -1.36 -24.93
CA LYS A 100 23.46 -1.92 -23.58
C LYS A 100 22.71 -0.96 -22.67
N GLN A 101 21.63 -1.44 -22.07
CA GLN A 101 20.81 -0.65 -21.14
C GLN A 101 21.16 -0.98 -19.68
N LYS A 102 21.21 0.06 -18.85
CA LYS A 102 21.35 -0.05 -17.39
C LYS A 102 20.11 0.54 -16.72
N ILE A 103 19.75 0.01 -15.55
CA ILE A 103 18.80 0.67 -14.66
C ILE A 103 19.40 2.01 -14.25
N ASN A 104 18.57 3.04 -14.29
CA ASN A 104 18.95 4.37 -13.84
C ASN A 104 18.81 4.43 -12.31
N GLU A 105 19.92 4.62 -11.62
CA GLU A 105 20.02 4.76 -10.15
C GLU A 105 20.31 6.21 -9.75
N GLY A 106 20.25 7.14 -10.72
CA GLY A 106 20.51 8.57 -10.54
C GLY A 106 21.51 9.15 -11.55
N GLU A 107 22.02 8.34 -12.49
CA GLU A 107 22.99 8.80 -13.48
C GLU A 107 22.40 9.75 -14.52
N VAL A 108 21.09 9.61 -14.80
CA VAL A 108 20.35 10.56 -15.64
C VAL A 108 19.04 10.98 -14.96
N PRO A 109 18.50 12.18 -15.23
CA PRO A 109 17.25 12.62 -14.61
C PRO A 109 16.09 11.66 -14.91
N GLN A 110 15.35 11.26 -13.87
CA GLN A 110 14.08 10.54 -14.02
C GLN A 110 12.92 11.53 -13.96
N TYR A 111 11.93 11.33 -14.83
CA TYR A 111 10.78 12.23 -14.89
C TYR A 111 9.51 11.48 -14.49
N TYR A 112 8.87 11.93 -13.43
CA TYR A 112 7.55 11.43 -13.01
C TYR A 112 6.45 12.25 -13.68
N VAL A 113 5.63 11.58 -14.50
CA VAL A 113 4.52 12.20 -15.23
C VAL A 113 3.21 11.71 -14.61
N GLU A 114 2.48 12.64 -13.99
CA GLU A 114 1.16 12.38 -13.42
C GLU A 114 0.06 12.40 -14.50
N ASN A 115 -1.01 11.62 -14.29
CA ASN A 115 -2.20 11.62 -15.16
C ASN A 115 -1.89 11.51 -16.66
N SER A 116 -0.84 10.75 -16.98
CA SER A 116 -0.33 10.59 -18.33
C SER A 116 -1.27 9.81 -19.26
N HIS A 117 -2.15 8.99 -18.68
CA HIS A 117 -3.15 8.19 -19.38
C HIS A 117 -4.31 7.82 -18.42
N PRO A 118 -5.45 7.33 -18.93
CA PRO A 118 -6.56 6.92 -18.08
C PRO A 118 -6.14 5.85 -17.09
N ALA A 119 -6.45 6.04 -15.80
CA ALA A 119 -6.08 5.09 -14.75
C ALA A 119 -7.06 3.91 -14.67
N ILE A 120 -6.56 2.69 -14.51
CA ILE A 120 -7.39 1.50 -14.18
C ILE A 120 -7.71 1.46 -12.68
N ILE A 121 -6.75 1.87 -11.86
CA ILE A 121 -6.81 1.90 -10.40
C ILE A 121 -6.71 3.36 -9.94
N PRO A 122 -7.59 3.84 -9.05
CA PRO A 122 -7.45 5.18 -8.49
C PRO A 122 -6.06 5.37 -7.82
N PRO A 123 -5.41 6.54 -7.95
CA PRO A 123 -4.10 6.79 -7.33
C PRO A 123 -4.06 6.50 -5.82
N ALA A 124 -5.14 6.82 -5.09
CA ALA A 124 -5.25 6.50 -3.66
C ALA A 124 -5.23 4.98 -3.38
N THR A 125 -5.91 4.17 -4.21
CA THR A 125 -5.88 2.71 -4.09
C THR A 125 -4.50 2.14 -4.43
N PHE A 126 -3.79 2.74 -5.39
CA PHE A 126 -2.41 2.35 -5.70
C PHE A 126 -1.48 2.62 -4.52
N GLU A 127 -1.61 3.78 -3.87
CA GLU A 127 -0.80 4.11 -2.70
C GLU A 127 -1.10 3.19 -1.51
N LEU A 128 -2.38 2.87 -1.27
CA LEU A 128 -2.78 1.85 -0.28
C LEU A 128 -2.08 0.51 -0.49
N VAL A 129 -1.93 0.09 -1.76
CA VAL A 129 -1.17 -1.12 -2.09
C VAL A 129 0.32 -0.93 -1.80
N GLN A 130 0.94 0.20 -2.18
CA GLN A 130 2.35 0.43 -1.89
C GLN A 130 2.64 0.47 -0.39
N ASP A 131 1.78 1.09 0.41
CA ASP A 131 1.83 1.06 1.87
C ASP A 131 1.79 -0.37 2.41
N GLU A 132 0.84 -1.17 1.94
CA GLU A 132 0.72 -2.56 2.36
C GLU A 132 1.93 -3.40 1.95
N ILE A 133 2.54 -3.11 0.79
CA ILE A 133 3.80 -3.73 0.36
C ILE A 133 4.94 -3.35 1.32
N ARG A 134 5.14 -2.05 1.58
CA ARG A 134 6.18 -1.55 2.50
C ARG A 134 6.01 -2.15 3.89
N ARG A 135 4.77 -2.18 4.40
CA ARG A 135 4.42 -2.82 5.67
C ARG A 135 4.81 -4.29 5.68
N ARG A 136 4.45 -5.07 4.64
CA ARG A 136 4.82 -6.50 4.53
C ARG A 136 6.33 -6.72 4.43
N GLU A 137 7.06 -5.83 3.78
CA GLU A 137 8.53 -5.90 3.68
C GLU A 137 9.19 -5.66 5.03
N GLN A 138 8.70 -4.69 5.82
CA GLN A 138 9.16 -4.45 7.20
C GLN A 138 8.92 -5.65 8.15
N LEU A 139 7.89 -6.46 7.88
CA LEU A 139 7.61 -7.70 8.63
C LEU A 139 8.61 -8.84 8.35
N GLY A 140 9.37 -8.77 7.24
CA GLY A 140 10.37 -9.76 6.83
C GLY A 140 9.81 -11.07 6.24
N HIS A 141 10.71 -12.01 5.88
CA HIS A 141 10.39 -13.26 5.18
C HIS A 141 9.51 -14.28 5.93
N ASN A 142 9.15 -13.99 7.19
CA ASN A 142 8.34 -14.88 8.02
C ASN A 142 6.82 -14.73 7.79
N VAL A 143 6.39 -13.81 6.92
CA VAL A 143 4.99 -13.72 6.48
C VAL A 143 4.71 -14.76 5.39
N ARG A 144 4.89 -16.05 5.72
CA ARG A 144 4.10 -17.08 5.01
C ARG A 144 2.67 -16.86 5.45
N SER A 145 1.79 -16.53 4.50
CA SER A 145 0.37 -16.22 4.72
C SER A 145 -0.21 -17.09 5.83
N LYS A 146 -0.37 -16.50 7.01
CA LYS A 146 -1.25 -17.00 8.05
C LYS A 146 -2.08 -15.81 8.47
N LEU A 147 -3.39 -16.02 8.50
CA LEU A 147 -4.48 -15.10 8.79
C LEU A 147 -4.14 -13.93 9.76
N PHE A 148 -3.41 -14.22 10.84
CA PHE A 148 -3.10 -13.30 11.92
C PHE A 148 -1.69 -12.66 11.88
N THR A 149 -0.81 -13.11 10.96
CA THR A 149 0.58 -12.66 10.90
C THR A 149 0.64 -11.19 10.50
N GLY A 150 1.38 -10.39 11.28
CA GLY A 150 1.52 -8.96 11.02
C GLY A 150 0.29 -8.12 11.41
N ARG A 151 -0.71 -8.71 12.07
CA ARG A 151 -1.85 -7.99 12.65
C ARG A 151 -1.98 -8.23 14.15
N VAL A 152 -1.56 -9.39 14.66
CA VAL A 152 -1.53 -9.65 16.10
C VAL A 152 -0.24 -9.11 16.72
N ILE A 153 -0.38 -8.24 17.72
CA ILE A 153 0.69 -7.45 18.33
C ILE A 153 0.78 -7.74 19.83
N CYS A 154 1.98 -7.70 20.38
CA CYS A 154 2.22 -7.81 21.82
C CYS A 154 1.99 -6.45 22.49
N GLY A 155 1.06 -6.39 23.45
CA GLY A 155 0.79 -5.17 24.23
C GLY A 155 1.93 -4.74 25.16
N GLU A 156 2.92 -5.60 25.43
CA GLU A 156 4.07 -5.23 26.26
C GLU A 156 5.25 -4.66 25.45
N CYS A 157 5.54 -5.20 24.27
CA CYS A 157 6.74 -4.80 23.50
C CYS A 157 6.47 -4.19 22.13
N GLY A 158 5.19 -4.11 21.71
CA GLY A 158 4.79 -3.65 20.37
C GLY A 158 5.22 -4.58 19.23
N GLY A 159 5.94 -5.67 19.51
CA GLY A 159 6.37 -6.64 18.52
C GLY A 159 5.24 -7.59 18.08
N PHE A 160 5.37 -8.16 16.88
CA PHE A 160 4.36 -9.08 16.35
C PHE A 160 4.33 -10.43 17.07
N TYR A 161 3.12 -10.97 17.17
CA TYR A 161 2.91 -12.40 17.40
C TYR A 161 3.21 -13.18 16.11
N GLY A 162 3.63 -14.43 16.29
CA GLY A 162 3.80 -15.35 15.17
C GLY A 162 3.52 -16.78 15.58
N PRO A 163 3.11 -17.61 14.62
CA PRO A 163 2.80 -19.02 14.84
C PRO A 163 4.06 -19.78 15.29
N LYS A 164 3.89 -20.73 16.20
CA LYS A 164 4.90 -21.69 16.65
C LYS A 164 4.25 -23.07 16.63
N VAL A 165 4.95 -24.04 16.04
CA VAL A 165 4.49 -25.43 16.05
C VAL A 165 5.01 -26.06 17.34
N TRP A 166 4.10 -26.58 18.14
CA TRP A 166 4.41 -27.38 19.31
C TRP A 166 4.15 -28.86 19.00
N ASN A 167 4.90 -29.74 19.66
CA ASN A 167 4.77 -31.20 19.49
C ASN A 167 4.80 -31.65 18.01
N SER A 168 5.68 -31.05 17.19
CA SER A 168 5.69 -31.22 15.73
C SER A 168 5.78 -32.67 15.25
N GLY A 169 6.39 -33.56 16.05
CA GLY A 169 6.58 -34.97 15.75
C GLY A 169 5.58 -35.93 16.40
N SER A 170 4.49 -35.43 17.00
CA SER A 170 3.50 -36.30 17.67
C SER A 170 2.06 -36.04 17.20
N LYS A 171 1.15 -36.95 17.56
CA LYS A 171 -0.30 -36.78 17.32
C LYS A 171 -0.90 -35.56 18.02
N TYR A 172 -0.18 -34.94 18.96
CA TYR A 172 -0.58 -33.74 19.69
C TYR A 172 0.01 -32.45 19.07
N ARG A 173 0.43 -32.51 17.81
CA ARG A 173 0.90 -31.35 17.06
C ARG A 173 -0.13 -30.23 17.11
N SER A 174 0.27 -29.07 17.61
CA SER A 174 -0.58 -27.88 17.69
C SER A 174 0.17 -26.64 17.20
N VAL A 175 -0.60 -25.63 16.76
CA VAL A 175 -0.05 -24.33 16.39
C VAL A 175 -0.51 -23.32 17.43
N VAL A 176 0.46 -22.70 18.11
CA VAL A 176 0.19 -21.61 19.06
C VAL A 176 0.76 -20.31 18.53
N TRP A 177 0.11 -19.21 18.88
CA TRP A 177 0.52 -17.85 18.59
C TRP A 177 1.25 -17.27 19.80
N ARG A 178 2.47 -16.79 19.57
CA ARG A 178 3.35 -16.25 20.61
C ARG A 178 4.03 -14.98 20.14
N CYS A 179 4.21 -14.02 21.05
CA CYS A 179 5.10 -12.88 20.83
C CYS A 179 6.47 -13.34 20.30
N ASN A 180 6.88 -12.84 19.13
CA ASN A 180 8.17 -13.19 18.53
C ASN A 180 9.36 -12.63 19.34
N GLY A 181 9.14 -11.53 20.07
CA GLY A 181 10.11 -10.90 20.95
C GLY A 181 10.32 -11.60 22.30
N ARG A 182 9.46 -12.56 22.67
CA ARG A 182 9.44 -13.17 24.02
C ARG A 182 10.79 -13.76 24.47
N TYR A 183 11.59 -14.29 23.55
CA TYR A 183 12.89 -14.90 23.86
C TYR A 183 14.03 -14.33 23.01
N ARG A 184 13.93 -13.05 22.62
CA ARG A 184 14.87 -12.44 21.66
C ARG A 184 16.29 -12.27 22.22
N GLN A 185 16.43 -12.10 23.53
CA GLN A 185 17.72 -11.99 24.22
C GLN A 185 17.79 -12.98 25.40
N ARG A 186 18.86 -13.75 25.47
CA ARG A 186 19.10 -14.73 26.53
C ARG A 186 19.45 -13.98 27.83
N GLY A 187 18.72 -14.25 28.92
CA GLY A 187 18.96 -13.63 30.23
C GLY A 187 18.18 -12.34 30.51
N VAL A 188 17.40 -11.83 29.54
CA VAL A 188 16.48 -10.69 29.74
C VAL A 188 15.06 -11.23 30.00
N ALA A 189 14.34 -10.62 30.93
CA ALA A 189 12.94 -10.94 31.16
C ALA A 189 12.13 -10.70 29.87
N GLY A 190 11.60 -11.79 29.31
CA GLY A 190 10.78 -11.77 28.11
C GLY A 190 9.36 -11.23 28.36
N CYS A 191 8.64 -10.92 27.28
CA CYS A 191 7.23 -10.52 27.36
C CYS A 191 6.40 -11.61 28.07
N ARG A 192 5.51 -11.18 28.98
CA ARG A 192 4.64 -12.04 29.77
C ARG A 192 3.29 -12.32 29.11
N THR A 193 2.99 -11.65 28.00
CA THR A 193 1.77 -11.87 27.19
C THR A 193 1.61 -13.35 26.80
N PRO A 194 0.42 -13.95 26.96
CA PRO A 194 0.24 -15.39 26.88
C PRO A 194 0.40 -15.96 25.47
N HIS A 195 0.46 -17.29 25.40
CA HIS A 195 0.29 -18.04 24.16
C HIS A 195 -1.21 -18.15 23.85
N LEU A 196 -1.60 -17.93 22.61
CA LEU A 196 -2.99 -18.05 22.15
C LEU A 196 -3.11 -19.15 21.10
N THR A 197 -4.27 -19.82 21.03
CA THR A 197 -4.59 -20.73 19.93
C THR A 197 -5.13 -19.94 18.74
N GLU A 198 -5.14 -20.56 17.55
CA GLU A 198 -5.76 -19.93 16.38
C GLU A 198 -7.27 -19.75 16.60
N GLU A 199 -7.92 -20.76 17.19
CA GLU A 199 -9.34 -20.77 17.56
C GLU A 199 -9.64 -19.66 18.58
N GLY A 200 -8.76 -19.44 19.55
CA GLY A 200 -8.91 -18.35 20.52
C GLY A 200 -8.88 -16.98 19.86
N LEU A 201 -7.94 -16.75 18.93
CA LEU A 201 -7.86 -15.49 18.17
C LEU A 201 -9.12 -15.27 17.31
N LYS A 202 -9.60 -16.33 16.65
CA LYS A 202 -10.85 -16.32 15.88
C LYS A 202 -12.05 -15.96 16.76
N ALA A 203 -12.20 -16.62 17.90
CA ALA A 203 -13.29 -16.37 18.84
C ALA A 203 -13.23 -14.95 19.43
N ALA A 204 -12.04 -14.44 19.75
CA ALA A 204 -11.85 -13.07 20.22
C ALA A 204 -12.29 -12.04 19.18
N PHE A 205 -11.99 -12.27 17.90
CA PHE A 205 -12.49 -11.42 16.81
C PHE A 205 -14.02 -11.46 16.72
N VAL A 206 -14.63 -12.65 16.72
CA VAL A 206 -16.10 -12.79 16.62
C VAL A 206 -16.79 -12.06 17.77
N ARG A 207 -16.28 -12.18 19.01
CA ARG A 207 -16.80 -11.43 20.16
C ARG A 207 -16.65 -9.92 20.01
N ALA A 208 -15.47 -9.46 19.58
CA ALA A 208 -15.22 -8.03 19.37
C ALA A 208 -16.16 -7.46 18.28
N TRP A 209 -16.33 -8.20 17.18
CA TRP A 209 -17.24 -7.81 16.11
C TRP A 209 -18.70 -7.82 16.57
N ALA A 210 -19.13 -8.80 17.37
CA ALA A 210 -20.48 -8.84 17.93
C ALA A 210 -20.76 -7.65 18.85
N ALA A 211 -19.82 -7.28 19.71
CA ALA A 211 -19.92 -6.07 20.52
C ALA A 211 -19.99 -4.81 19.64
N LEU A 212 -19.26 -4.79 18.52
CA LEU A 212 -19.30 -3.69 17.56
C LEU A 212 -20.68 -3.56 16.89
N VAL A 213 -21.23 -4.67 16.39
CA VAL A 213 -22.54 -4.72 15.73
C VAL A 213 -23.66 -4.33 16.70
N ALA A 214 -23.55 -4.70 17.98
CA ALA A 214 -24.54 -4.38 19.00
C ALA A 214 -24.68 -2.86 19.28
N ASP A 215 -23.60 -2.08 19.12
CA ASP A 215 -23.58 -0.61 19.28
C ASP A 215 -23.26 0.09 17.94
N ARG A 216 -23.66 -0.51 16.81
CA ARG A 216 -23.25 -0.09 15.45
C ARG A 216 -23.56 1.37 15.14
N ASP A 217 -24.70 1.88 15.59
CA ASP A 217 -25.14 3.25 15.26
C ASP A 217 -24.19 4.30 15.86
N ARG A 218 -23.71 4.06 17.08
CA ARG A 218 -22.69 4.88 17.72
C ARG A 218 -21.37 4.81 16.96
N TYR A 219 -20.95 3.62 16.55
CA TYR A 219 -19.70 3.44 15.80
C TYR A 219 -19.75 4.07 14.41
N ILE A 220 -20.89 3.96 13.71
CA ILE A 220 -21.13 4.62 12.42
C ILE A 220 -21.06 6.14 12.59
N SER A 221 -21.69 6.70 13.62
CA SER A 221 -21.62 8.14 13.92
C SER A 221 -20.19 8.62 14.21
N GLY A 222 -19.39 7.80 14.91
CA GLY A 222 -17.95 8.04 15.10
C GLY A 222 -17.20 8.09 13.78
N CYS A 223 -17.43 7.12 12.89
CA CYS A 223 -16.84 7.08 11.55
C CYS A 223 -17.25 8.31 10.72
N GLU A 224 -18.52 8.72 10.75
CA GLU A 224 -19.01 9.90 10.03
C GLU A 224 -18.36 11.19 10.53
N THR A 225 -18.15 11.31 11.83
CA THR A 225 -17.43 12.45 12.45
C THR A 225 -15.98 12.49 11.99
N GLU A 226 -15.28 11.35 12.00
CA GLU A 226 -13.91 11.27 11.52
C GLU A 226 -13.82 11.55 10.02
N LEU A 227 -14.71 10.98 9.22
CA LEU A 227 -14.83 11.24 7.79
C LEU A 227 -15.03 12.74 7.52
N ALA A 228 -15.92 13.41 8.24
CA ALA A 228 -16.15 14.85 8.12
C ALA A 228 -14.87 15.66 8.35
N SER A 229 -14.06 15.28 9.35
CA SER A 229 -12.76 15.92 9.60
C SER A 229 -11.77 15.70 8.46
N LEU A 230 -11.83 14.55 7.77
CA LEU A 230 -10.91 14.19 6.68
C LEU A 230 -11.29 14.82 5.32
N VAL A 231 -12.51 15.35 5.16
CA VAL A 231 -13.03 15.86 3.86
C VAL A 231 -12.39 17.18 3.43
N ASP A 232 -11.87 18.00 4.35
CA ASP A 232 -11.25 19.27 3.95
C ASP A 232 -9.87 19.06 3.30
N THR A 233 -9.90 18.74 2.01
CA THR A 233 -8.71 18.73 1.15
C THR A 233 -8.55 20.05 0.39
N ALA A 234 -9.44 21.03 0.57
CA ALA A 234 -9.41 22.28 -0.18
C ALA A 234 -8.14 23.09 0.13
N ALA A 235 -7.69 23.07 1.38
CA ALA A 235 -6.40 23.64 1.77
C ALA A 235 -5.22 22.97 1.04
N PHE A 236 -5.20 21.63 0.97
CA PHE A 236 -4.19 20.87 0.22
C PHE A 236 -4.24 21.22 -1.26
N ASP A 237 -5.43 21.30 -1.85
CA ASP A 237 -5.62 21.64 -3.27
C ASP A 237 -5.08 23.03 -3.61
N LYS A 238 -5.42 24.03 -2.79
CA LYS A 238 -4.92 25.39 -2.95
C LYS A 238 -3.40 25.46 -2.86
N GLN A 239 -2.82 24.83 -1.83
CA GLN A 239 -1.37 24.87 -1.62
C GLN A 239 -0.60 24.06 -2.68
N THR A 240 -1.17 22.93 -3.13
CA THR A 240 -0.63 22.15 -4.27
C THR A 240 -0.64 22.99 -5.55
N ALA A 241 -1.71 23.74 -5.82
CA ALA A 241 -1.78 24.63 -6.97
C ALA A 241 -0.73 25.75 -6.91
N THR A 242 -0.54 26.38 -5.75
CA THR A 242 0.50 27.40 -5.54
C THR A 242 1.91 26.85 -5.79
N LEU A 243 2.26 25.73 -5.16
CA LEU A 243 3.58 25.12 -5.32
C LEU A 243 3.80 24.61 -6.76
N THR A 244 2.76 24.13 -7.42
CA THR A 244 2.83 23.74 -8.83
C THR A 244 3.13 24.94 -9.73
N ALA A 245 2.48 26.09 -9.48
CA ALA A 245 2.75 27.33 -10.21
C ALA A 245 4.18 27.82 -9.96
N GLU A 246 4.67 27.75 -8.72
CA GLU A 246 6.04 28.11 -8.39
C GLU A 246 7.08 27.21 -9.07
N CYS A 247 6.85 25.89 -9.10
CA CYS A 247 7.70 24.97 -9.86
C CYS A 247 7.71 25.32 -11.36
N ALA A 248 6.55 25.65 -11.94
CA ALA A 248 6.45 26.01 -13.35
C ALA A 248 7.18 27.33 -13.67
N GLU A 249 7.03 28.34 -12.80
CA GLU A 249 7.73 29.63 -12.92
C GLU A 249 9.24 29.45 -12.83
N ALA A 250 9.72 28.74 -11.80
CA ALA A 250 11.15 28.49 -11.62
C ALA A 250 11.74 27.70 -12.80
N ALA A 251 11.03 26.69 -13.31
CA ALA A 251 11.46 25.94 -14.49
C ALA A 251 11.57 26.83 -15.74
N ALA A 252 10.59 27.71 -15.99
CA ALA A 252 10.64 28.65 -17.10
C ALA A 252 11.84 29.63 -16.99
N LEU A 253 12.12 30.12 -15.79
CA LEU A 253 13.28 30.99 -15.54
C LEU A 253 14.62 30.26 -15.71
N VAL A 254 14.69 28.96 -15.36
CA VAL A 254 15.87 28.13 -15.63
C VAL A 254 16.07 27.98 -17.14
N GLU A 255 15.02 27.68 -17.90
CA GLU A 255 15.09 27.58 -19.37
C GLU A 255 15.54 28.89 -20.00
N GLU A 256 15.01 30.03 -19.56
CA GLU A 256 15.43 31.36 -20.01
C GLU A 256 16.90 31.63 -19.68
N CYS A 257 17.35 31.27 -18.47
CA CYS A 257 18.73 31.44 -18.04
C CYS A 257 19.71 30.61 -18.90
N ILE A 258 19.36 29.36 -19.22
CA ILE A 258 20.13 28.49 -20.13
C ILE A 258 20.16 29.09 -21.54
N ALA A 259 19.02 29.54 -22.06
CA ALA A 259 18.91 30.12 -23.40
C ALA A 259 19.75 31.41 -23.54
N ALA A 260 19.75 32.27 -22.52
CA ALA A 260 20.55 33.49 -22.50
C ALA A 260 22.06 33.20 -22.53
N ASN A 261 22.53 32.21 -21.77
CA ASN A 261 23.94 31.80 -21.77
C ASN A 261 24.36 31.13 -23.09
N ALA A 262 23.45 30.44 -23.78
CA ALA A 262 23.70 29.88 -25.10
C ALA A 262 23.76 30.97 -26.19
N ALA A 263 22.99 32.05 -26.05
CA ALA A 263 22.88 33.11 -27.05
C ALA A 263 23.92 34.23 -26.91
N SER A 264 24.55 34.40 -25.73
CA SER A 264 25.45 35.52 -25.46
C SER A 264 26.58 35.12 -24.52
N ALA A 265 27.76 35.73 -24.70
CA ALA A 265 28.88 35.55 -23.78
C ALA A 265 28.58 36.25 -22.45
N LEU A 266 28.13 35.47 -21.46
CA LEU A 266 27.85 35.95 -20.10
C LEU A 266 29.03 35.69 -19.16
N ASN A 267 29.08 36.47 -18.08
CA ASN A 267 29.98 36.17 -16.95
C ASN A 267 29.56 34.82 -16.34
N GLN A 268 30.47 33.85 -16.38
CA GLN A 268 30.18 32.49 -15.96
C GLN A 268 29.91 32.36 -14.46
N ALA A 269 30.55 33.19 -13.61
CA ALA A 269 30.30 33.17 -12.18
C ALA A 269 28.91 33.71 -11.83
N GLU A 270 28.48 34.78 -12.49
CA GLU A 270 27.16 35.38 -12.29
C GLU A 270 26.03 34.49 -12.85
N TYR A 271 26.26 33.88 -14.03
CA TYR A 271 25.37 32.87 -14.59
C TYR A 271 25.19 31.70 -13.63
N GLN A 272 26.29 31.11 -13.14
CA GLN A 272 26.24 29.95 -12.26
C GLN A 272 25.48 30.26 -10.98
N MET A 273 25.73 31.42 -10.36
CA MET A 273 25.02 31.85 -9.15
C MET A 273 23.51 32.00 -9.37
N ARG A 274 23.10 32.61 -10.50
CA ARG A 274 21.67 32.76 -10.85
C ARG A 274 21.02 31.41 -11.16
N TYR A 275 21.71 30.56 -11.92
CA TYR A 275 21.25 29.22 -12.26
C TYR A 275 21.04 28.38 -10.99
N ASP A 276 22.05 28.32 -10.11
CA ASP A 276 22.00 27.55 -8.87
C ASP A 276 20.87 28.03 -7.95
N ALA A 277 20.64 29.35 -7.86
CA ALA A 277 19.54 29.90 -7.09
C ALA A 277 18.15 29.51 -7.64
N LEU A 278 17.98 29.51 -8.96
CA LEU A 278 16.72 29.11 -9.61
C LEU A 278 16.47 27.60 -9.47
N VAL A 279 17.51 26.78 -9.62
CA VAL A 279 17.44 25.33 -9.39
C VAL A 279 17.07 25.04 -7.93
N ALA A 280 17.72 25.71 -6.98
CA ALA A 280 17.40 25.55 -5.56
C ALA A 280 15.95 25.96 -5.22
N ARG A 281 15.42 27.02 -5.86
CA ARG A 281 14.00 27.43 -5.73
C ARG A 281 13.08 26.34 -6.26
N TYR A 282 13.36 25.81 -7.45
CA TYR A 282 12.59 24.72 -8.05
C TYR A 282 12.61 23.47 -7.16
N ASP A 283 13.79 23.03 -6.72
CA ASP A 283 13.94 21.81 -5.91
C ASP A 283 13.23 21.92 -4.56
N SER A 284 13.34 23.08 -3.90
CA SER A 284 12.64 23.34 -2.63
C SER A 284 11.12 23.27 -2.80
N ALA A 285 10.57 24.00 -3.78
CA ALA A 285 9.14 23.97 -4.08
C ALA A 285 8.67 22.57 -4.46
N LYS A 286 9.49 21.83 -5.23
CA LYS A 286 9.19 20.46 -5.66
C LYS A 286 9.14 19.47 -4.50
N ILE A 287 10.08 19.56 -3.55
CA ILE A 287 10.08 18.72 -2.34
C ILE A 287 8.81 18.97 -1.52
N GLN A 288 8.46 20.25 -1.30
CA GLN A 288 7.24 20.60 -0.56
C GLN A 288 5.98 20.11 -1.27
N LEU A 289 5.92 20.25 -2.60
CA LEU A 289 4.82 19.77 -3.42
C LEU A 289 4.66 18.25 -3.29
N ASP A 290 5.76 17.50 -3.37
CA ASP A 290 5.73 16.04 -3.30
C ASP A 290 5.33 15.54 -1.91
N LEU A 291 5.80 16.20 -0.84
CA LEU A 291 5.35 15.91 0.53
C LEU A 291 3.85 16.17 0.70
N LEU A 292 3.38 17.35 0.28
CA LEU A 292 1.98 17.73 0.40
C LEU A 292 1.05 16.79 -0.40
N LYS A 293 1.48 16.37 -1.60
CA LYS A 293 0.75 15.38 -2.41
C LYS A 293 0.67 14.02 -1.73
N ARG A 294 1.76 13.57 -1.08
CA ARG A 294 1.76 12.31 -0.30
C ARG A 294 0.82 12.39 0.89
N ASP A 295 0.89 13.46 1.69
CA ASP A 295 0.00 13.66 2.83
C ASP A 295 -1.47 13.68 2.42
N LYS A 296 -1.78 14.34 1.29
CA LYS A 296 -3.12 14.33 0.71
C LYS A 296 -3.55 12.92 0.31
N LEU A 297 -2.68 12.16 -0.37
CA LEU A 297 -2.95 10.78 -0.77
C LEU A 297 -3.19 9.87 0.44
N GLU A 298 -2.37 9.97 1.49
CA GLU A 298 -2.52 9.23 2.74
C GLU A 298 -3.86 9.57 3.44
N ARG A 299 -4.22 10.86 3.48
CA ARG A 299 -5.50 11.31 4.03
C ARG A 299 -6.69 10.77 3.24
N MET A 300 -6.62 10.77 1.91
CA MET A 300 -7.64 10.20 1.04
C MET A 300 -7.75 8.68 1.21
N ALA A 301 -6.62 7.99 1.31
CA ALA A 301 -6.54 6.57 1.58
C ALA A 301 -7.14 6.20 2.95
N HIS A 302 -6.90 7.01 3.98
CA HIS A 302 -7.50 6.83 5.30
C HIS A 302 -9.03 7.02 5.25
N LYS A 303 -9.49 8.07 4.58
CA LYS A 303 -10.92 8.34 4.34
C LYS A 303 -11.61 7.14 3.68
N GLU A 304 -11.01 6.57 2.63
CA GLU A 304 -11.57 5.41 1.93
C GLU A 304 -11.68 4.17 2.83
N LYS A 305 -10.67 3.92 3.68
CA LYS A 305 -10.70 2.82 4.66
C LYS A 305 -11.85 2.97 5.65
N ILE A 306 -12.04 4.16 6.22
CA ILE A 306 -13.11 4.43 7.19
C ILE A 306 -14.48 4.32 6.49
N HIS A 307 -14.62 4.87 5.29
CA HIS A 307 -15.86 4.79 4.50
C HIS A 307 -16.25 3.34 4.25
N ARG A 308 -15.31 2.53 3.73
CA ARG A 308 -15.55 1.10 3.48
C ARG A 308 -15.90 0.34 4.75
N PHE A 309 -15.22 0.63 5.86
CA PHE A 309 -15.54 0.02 7.16
C PHE A 309 -16.97 0.37 7.60
N ALA A 310 -17.38 1.64 7.49
CA ALA A 310 -18.72 2.09 7.83
C ALA A 310 -19.79 1.43 6.93
N ASP A 311 -19.51 1.23 5.64
CA ASP A 311 -20.41 0.52 4.72
C ASP A 311 -20.61 -0.95 5.13
N ILE A 312 -19.51 -1.65 5.46
CA ILE A 312 -19.57 -3.04 5.94
C ILE A 312 -20.39 -3.13 7.23
N LEU A 313 -20.16 -2.19 8.16
CA LEU A 313 -20.88 -2.15 9.43
C LEU A 313 -22.38 -1.84 9.25
N ARG A 314 -22.73 -0.93 8.34
CA ARG A 314 -24.14 -0.63 7.99
C ARG A 314 -24.86 -1.86 7.42
N GLY A 315 -24.15 -2.68 6.64
CA GLY A 315 -24.68 -3.93 6.09
C GLY A 315 -24.72 -5.11 7.07
N ALA A 316 -24.13 -4.97 8.26
CA ALA A 316 -24.10 -6.05 9.25
C ALA A 316 -25.39 -6.05 10.09
N GLU A 317 -26.31 -6.96 9.77
CA GLU A 317 -27.53 -7.19 10.56
C GLU A 317 -27.26 -7.94 11.86
N SER A 318 -26.32 -8.90 11.82
CA SER A 318 -25.88 -9.67 12.98
C SER A 318 -24.38 -9.98 12.89
N ALA A 319 -23.80 -10.40 14.01
CA ALA A 319 -22.48 -11.00 14.00
C ALA A 319 -22.54 -12.37 13.31
N PRO A 320 -21.48 -12.79 12.59
CA PRO A 320 -21.42 -14.15 12.08
C PRO A 320 -21.21 -15.13 13.24
N ASP A 321 -21.85 -16.30 13.16
CA ASP A 321 -21.71 -17.36 14.17
C ASP A 321 -20.29 -17.96 14.17
N GLU A 322 -19.63 -17.92 13.02
CA GLU A 322 -18.27 -18.40 12.82
C GLU A 322 -17.34 -17.29 12.34
N PHE A 323 -16.03 -17.55 12.47
CA PHE A 323 -15.02 -16.63 12.00
C PHE A 323 -15.01 -16.51 10.47
N ASP A 324 -15.25 -15.30 9.97
CA ASP A 324 -15.09 -14.96 8.56
C ASP A 324 -13.71 -14.32 8.30
N GLU A 325 -12.87 -15.05 7.57
CA GLU A 325 -11.53 -14.60 7.16
C GLU A 325 -11.55 -13.36 6.26
N LYS A 326 -12.54 -13.25 5.36
CA LYS A 326 -12.68 -12.09 4.49
C LYS A 326 -13.04 -10.87 5.33
N LEU A 327 -14.02 -11.00 6.22
CA LEU A 327 -14.43 -9.92 7.13
C LEU A 327 -13.25 -9.46 7.98
N TRP A 328 -12.54 -10.37 8.64
CA TRP A 328 -11.31 -10.08 9.41
C TRP A 328 -10.32 -9.24 8.59
N ARG A 329 -10.08 -9.65 7.33
CA ARG A 329 -9.12 -9.00 6.45
C ARG A 329 -9.52 -7.57 6.11
N GLU A 330 -10.81 -7.30 5.99
CA GLU A 330 -11.34 -6.00 5.61
C GLU A 330 -11.52 -5.02 6.77
N VAL A 331 -11.88 -5.50 7.96
CA VAL A 331 -12.30 -4.61 9.07
C VAL A 331 -11.25 -4.42 10.16
N VAL A 332 -10.27 -5.34 10.29
CA VAL A 332 -9.28 -5.29 11.38
C VAL A 332 -7.97 -4.65 10.92
N GLU A 333 -7.54 -3.63 11.65
CA GLU A 333 -6.21 -3.03 11.50
C GLU A 333 -5.18 -3.84 12.30
N THR A 334 -5.40 -3.99 13.61
CA THR A 334 -4.53 -4.73 14.51
C THR A 334 -5.31 -5.43 15.62
N MET A 335 -4.67 -6.40 16.27
CA MET A 335 -5.19 -7.11 17.43
C MET A 335 -4.08 -7.21 18.49
N THR A 336 -4.23 -6.48 19.58
CA THR A 336 -3.22 -6.37 20.63
C THR A 336 -3.51 -7.37 21.76
N VAL A 337 -2.56 -8.25 22.04
CA VAL A 337 -2.62 -9.24 23.12
C VAL A 337 -1.96 -8.67 24.36
N HIS A 338 -2.71 -8.58 25.45
CA HIS A 338 -2.24 -8.02 26.72
C HIS A 338 -1.73 -9.10 27.67
N SER A 339 -1.03 -8.68 28.72
CA SER A 339 -0.41 -9.59 29.70
C SER A 339 -1.43 -10.36 30.54
N ARG A 340 -2.65 -9.83 30.72
CA ARG A 340 -3.74 -10.51 31.43
C ARG A 340 -4.47 -11.54 30.55
N GLY A 341 -4.15 -11.59 29.26
CA GLY A 341 -4.72 -12.52 28.28
C GLY A 341 -6.00 -12.04 27.61
N ASP A 342 -6.46 -10.85 27.93
CA ASP A 342 -7.42 -10.09 27.14
C ASP A 342 -6.78 -9.56 25.84
N VAL A 343 -7.65 -9.27 24.87
CA VAL A 343 -7.24 -8.86 23.53
C VAL A 343 -8.01 -7.62 23.12
N THR A 344 -7.33 -6.59 22.67
CA THR A 344 -7.96 -5.40 22.05
C THR A 344 -7.91 -5.54 20.54
N VAL A 345 -9.06 -5.47 19.87
CA VAL A 345 -9.14 -5.43 18.41
C VAL A 345 -9.32 -3.98 17.98
N LYS A 346 -8.39 -3.47 17.18
CA LYS A 346 -8.49 -2.16 16.53
C LYS A 346 -9.03 -2.33 15.12
N PHE A 347 -10.15 -1.70 14.84
CA PHE A 347 -10.81 -1.72 13.54
C PHE A 347 -10.36 -0.55 12.65
N CYS A 348 -10.54 -0.68 11.34
CA CYS A 348 -10.10 0.32 10.35
C CYS A 348 -10.75 1.70 10.49
N GLY A 349 -11.82 1.83 11.29
CA GLY A 349 -12.42 3.11 11.69
C GLY A 349 -11.84 3.73 12.96
N GLY A 350 -10.61 3.35 13.36
CA GLY A 350 -9.95 3.86 14.56
C GLY A 350 -10.47 3.30 15.89
N MET A 351 -11.61 2.60 15.89
CA MET A 351 -12.25 2.07 17.09
C MET A 351 -11.52 0.86 17.67
N GLU A 352 -11.43 0.83 18.99
CA GLU A 352 -10.83 -0.27 19.76
C GLU A 352 -11.89 -0.96 20.62
N ILE A 353 -11.97 -2.28 20.53
CA ILE A 353 -12.86 -3.10 21.37
C ILE A 353 -12.03 -4.09 22.15
N LEU A 354 -12.22 -4.09 23.47
CA LEU A 354 -11.66 -5.10 24.36
C LEU A 354 -12.52 -6.36 24.30
N ALA A 355 -11.91 -7.48 23.94
CA ALA A 355 -12.50 -8.81 24.00
C ALA A 355 -11.91 -9.58 25.20
N ASP A 356 -12.78 -9.96 26.12
CA ASP A 356 -12.39 -10.67 27.34
C ASP A 356 -11.81 -12.08 27.07
N SER A 357 -11.00 -12.51 28.04
CA SER A 357 -10.08 -13.65 27.97
C SER A 357 -10.70 -15.04 28.23
N MET A 358 -12.01 -15.15 28.32
CA MET A 358 -12.64 -16.28 29.01
C MET A 358 -12.43 -17.68 28.40
N ASP A 359 -11.89 -17.81 27.19
CA ASP A 359 -11.65 -19.14 26.56
C ASP A 359 -10.29 -19.26 25.84
N PHE A 360 -9.27 -18.50 26.24
CA PHE A 360 -7.93 -18.84 25.79
C PHE A 360 -7.44 -20.02 26.61
N THR A 361 -7.22 -21.18 25.98
CA THR A 361 -6.43 -22.25 26.60
C THR A 361 -5.01 -21.71 26.79
N VAL A 362 -4.78 -21.00 27.90
CA VAL A 362 -3.48 -20.42 28.22
C VAL A 362 -2.58 -21.56 28.65
N TYR A 363 -1.79 -22.08 27.71
CA TYR A 363 -0.64 -22.89 28.04
C TYR A 363 0.39 -21.97 28.71
N ARG A 364 0.43 -22.01 30.05
CA ARG A 364 1.47 -21.33 30.84
C ARG A 364 2.84 -21.95 30.58
#